data_AF-A0AAJ1QWR5-F1
#
_entry.id   AF-A0AAJ1QWR5-F1
#
_cell.length_a   1.000
_cell.length_b   1.000
_cell.length_c   1.000
_cell.angle_alpha   90.00
_cell.angle_beta   90.00
_cell.angle_gamma   90.00
#
_symmetry.space_group_name_H-M   'P 1'
#
loop_
_entity.id
_entity.type
_entity.pdbx_description
1 polymer ?
#
loop_
_entity_poly.entity_id
_entity_poly.type
_entity_poly.pdbx_seq_one_letter_code
_entity_poly.pdbx_strand_id
1 'polypeptide(L)'
;MKIDSHRLEINETCNPEYIEAIKKYWVLENNKFINKSTVLGKPFGFSAYEFGNMVKAESKLFIEVKCDTCPNIESKQVKSQSNFITIKSNLCDTKTRLVNCAKCKAKIETQKLEELEIQNEIRIEKQKFAIKNQTWLNLTPFQLNALHCIIQNKGISKLFTKFNNTPNNNIWSAIYTLRNLNLIVLHYKEDNSHVIRTSFLPELESLLPTVNRLVKSKPKATYNSTSKELKIKLTKNNNVKNRDSPIYSGVLNFEEDVHIEKGTQYTFGVWKLEFDNLYFTLIPTDSIYKAPSQQSTSSQPKHLKDAIQDFFNSSKFDF
;
A
#
# COMPACT_ATOMS: atom_id res chain seq x y z
N MET A 1 -31.66 -10.77 10.63
CA MET A 1 -32.85 -11.18 9.84
C MET A 1 -34.07 -11.08 10.72
N LYS A 2 -35.02 -10.22 10.38
CA LYS A 2 -36.30 -10.10 11.08
C LYS A 2 -37.34 -10.86 10.26
N ILE A 3 -37.92 -11.90 10.85
CA ILE A 3 -39.01 -12.66 10.25
C ILE A 3 -40.30 -12.01 10.75
N ASP A 4 -41.14 -11.57 9.83
CA ASP A 4 -42.37 -10.85 10.11
C ASP A 4 -43.49 -11.83 10.46
N SER A 5 -43.59 -12.90 9.68
CA SER A 5 -44.50 -14.01 9.90
C SER A 5 -43.91 -15.33 9.38
N HIS A 6 -44.48 -16.45 9.81
CA HIS A 6 -44.18 -17.76 9.24
C HIS A 6 -45.44 -18.62 9.16
N ARG A 7 -45.52 -19.48 8.15
CA ARG A 7 -46.63 -20.41 7.91
C ARG A 7 -46.09 -21.81 7.67
N LEU A 8 -46.57 -22.77 8.45
CA LEU A 8 -46.28 -24.18 8.24
C LEU A 8 -47.49 -24.85 7.60
N GLU A 9 -47.28 -25.48 6.46
CA GLU A 9 -48.24 -26.36 5.80
C GLU A 9 -47.78 -27.80 5.97
N ILE A 10 -48.67 -28.68 6.42
CA ILE A 10 -48.44 -30.13 6.50
C ILE A 10 -49.44 -30.77 5.55
N ASN A 11 -49.00 -31.75 4.76
CA ASN A 11 -49.87 -32.45 3.82
C ASN A 11 -51.00 -33.15 4.58
N GLU A 12 -52.22 -33.11 4.04
CA GLU A 12 -53.40 -33.76 4.63
C GLU A 12 -53.24 -35.29 4.72
N THR A 13 -52.41 -35.87 3.86
CA THR A 13 -52.08 -37.30 3.81
C THR A 13 -50.97 -37.70 4.80
N CYS A 14 -50.43 -36.76 5.57
CA CYS A 14 -49.35 -37.04 6.52
C CYS A 14 -49.85 -37.97 7.64
N ASN A 15 -49.06 -38.98 7.99
CA ASN A 15 -49.37 -39.85 9.11
C ASN A 15 -49.55 -39.02 10.41
N PRO A 16 -50.71 -39.10 11.09
CA PRO A 16 -50.99 -38.35 12.31
C PRO A 16 -49.91 -38.45 13.39
N GLU A 17 -49.22 -39.59 13.49
CA GLU A 17 -48.16 -39.83 14.47
C GLU A 17 -46.94 -38.92 14.28
N TYR A 18 -46.71 -38.42 13.06
CA TYR A 18 -45.55 -37.58 12.73
C TYR A 18 -45.84 -36.08 12.84
N ILE A 19 -47.11 -35.67 12.86
CA ILE A 19 -47.52 -34.25 12.79
C ILE A 19 -46.88 -33.42 13.90
N GLU A 20 -46.92 -33.90 15.16
CA GLU A 20 -46.33 -33.18 16.29
C GLU A 20 -44.80 -33.11 16.22
N ALA A 21 -44.14 -34.15 15.69
CA ALA A 21 -42.71 -34.14 15.48
C ALA A 21 -42.30 -33.16 14.36
N ILE A 22 -43.09 -33.08 13.29
CA ILE A 22 -42.92 -32.11 12.19
C ILE A 22 -43.09 -30.67 12.70
N LYS A 23 -44.13 -30.40 13.50
CA LYS A 23 -44.31 -29.07 14.12
C LYS A 23 -43.10 -28.69 14.97
N LYS A 24 -42.63 -29.60 15.83
CA LYS A 24 -41.42 -29.39 16.67
C LYS A 24 -40.16 -29.15 15.83
N TYR A 25 -40.00 -29.83 14.69
CA TYR A 25 -38.86 -29.65 13.80
C TYR A 25 -38.73 -28.22 13.27
N TRP A 26 -39.87 -27.56 13.02
CA TRP A 26 -39.92 -26.20 12.48
C TRP A 26 -39.96 -25.10 13.55
N VAL A 27 -39.90 -25.44 14.85
CA VAL A 27 -39.87 -24.44 15.93
C VAL A 27 -38.60 -23.60 15.82
N LEU A 28 -38.80 -22.29 15.67
CA LEU A 28 -37.76 -21.30 15.46
C LEU A 28 -37.74 -20.31 16.62
N GLU A 29 -36.61 -20.21 17.32
CA GLU A 29 -36.38 -19.22 18.38
C GLU A 29 -35.14 -18.38 18.04
N ASN A 30 -35.22 -17.07 18.18
CA ASN A 30 -34.09 -16.16 17.91
C ASN A 30 -33.40 -16.41 16.55
N ASN A 31 -34.18 -16.72 15.51
CA ASN A 31 -33.69 -17.11 14.18
C ASN A 31 -32.78 -18.35 14.17
N LYS A 32 -33.04 -19.32 15.06
CA LYS A 32 -32.39 -20.64 15.11
C LYS A 32 -33.43 -21.72 15.38
N PHE A 33 -33.32 -22.84 14.68
CA PHE A 33 -34.16 -24.00 14.98
C PHE A 33 -33.62 -24.69 16.23
N ILE A 34 -34.49 -24.90 17.21
CA ILE A 34 -34.09 -25.41 18.53
C ILE A 34 -34.00 -26.94 18.56
N ASN A 35 -34.78 -27.62 17.70
CA ASN A 35 -34.86 -29.07 17.67
C ASN A 35 -34.07 -29.65 16.49
N LYS A 36 -33.33 -30.73 16.74
CA LYS A 36 -32.54 -31.44 15.72
C LYS A 36 -33.28 -32.68 15.21
N SER A 37 -33.12 -33.00 13.93
CA SER A 37 -33.68 -34.21 13.31
C SER A 37 -33.32 -35.49 14.06
N THR A 38 -32.11 -35.58 14.61
CA THR A 38 -31.63 -36.75 15.37
C THR A 38 -32.51 -37.06 16.59
N VAL A 39 -32.94 -36.02 17.31
CA VAL A 39 -33.73 -36.16 18.53
C VAL A 39 -35.19 -36.47 18.19
N LEU A 40 -35.73 -35.80 17.17
CA LEU A 40 -37.14 -35.93 16.78
C LEU A 40 -37.43 -37.22 15.99
N GLY A 41 -36.47 -37.73 15.22
CA GLY A 41 -36.66 -38.95 14.41
C GLY A 41 -36.49 -40.25 15.18
N LYS A 42 -35.67 -40.25 16.24
CA LYS A 42 -35.32 -41.46 17.01
C LYS A 42 -36.54 -42.25 17.55
N PRO A 43 -37.60 -41.62 18.10
CA PRO A 43 -38.78 -42.36 18.58
C PRO A 43 -39.52 -43.15 17.48
N PHE A 44 -39.34 -42.77 16.21
CA PHE A 44 -39.99 -43.40 15.07
C PHE A 44 -39.05 -44.33 14.29
N GLY A 45 -37.87 -44.61 14.83
CA GLY A 45 -36.86 -45.46 14.16
C GLY A 45 -36.15 -44.78 12.98
N PHE A 46 -36.35 -43.48 12.75
CA PHE A 46 -35.66 -42.77 11.69
C PHE A 46 -34.23 -42.35 12.08
N SER A 47 -33.31 -42.46 11.13
CA SER A 47 -32.08 -41.67 11.15
C SER A 47 -32.38 -40.17 10.95
N ALA A 48 -31.39 -39.31 11.26
CA ALA A 48 -31.54 -37.87 11.09
C ALA A 48 -31.84 -37.46 9.63
N TYR A 49 -31.26 -38.19 8.67
CA TYR A 49 -31.43 -37.95 7.25
C TYR A 49 -32.83 -38.37 6.79
N GLU A 50 -33.28 -39.57 7.17
CA GLU A 50 -34.62 -40.08 6.84
C GLU A 50 -35.70 -39.18 7.42
N PHE A 51 -35.57 -38.77 8.69
CA PHE A 51 -36.51 -37.85 9.31
C PHE A 51 -36.53 -36.50 8.59
N GLY A 52 -35.37 -35.95 8.22
CA GLY A 52 -35.29 -34.70 7.48
C GLY A 52 -35.96 -34.77 6.10
N ASN A 53 -35.82 -35.91 5.40
CA ASN A 53 -36.46 -36.15 4.11
C ASN A 53 -37.98 -36.34 4.26
N MET A 54 -38.42 -37.08 5.27
CA MET A 54 -39.83 -37.23 5.60
C MET A 54 -40.47 -35.86 5.87
N VAL A 55 -39.87 -35.04 6.73
CA VAL A 55 -40.37 -33.69 7.02
C VAL A 55 -40.45 -32.84 5.75
N LYS A 56 -39.45 -32.91 4.87
CA LYS A 56 -39.43 -32.18 3.60
C LYS A 56 -40.51 -32.64 2.61
N ALA A 57 -40.85 -33.92 2.60
CA ALA A 57 -41.91 -34.47 1.76
C ALA A 57 -43.29 -34.11 2.30
N GLU A 58 -43.46 -34.16 3.63
CA GLU A 58 -44.75 -34.01 4.30
C GLU A 58 -45.10 -32.58 4.71
N SER A 59 -44.15 -31.63 4.61
CA SER A 59 -44.39 -30.26 5.05
C SER A 59 -43.66 -29.20 4.24
N LYS A 60 -44.22 -27.99 4.25
CA LYS A 60 -43.64 -26.79 3.65
C LYS A 60 -43.68 -25.66 4.67
N LEU A 61 -42.50 -25.13 5.01
CA LEU A 61 -42.40 -23.92 5.82
C LEU A 61 -42.22 -22.72 4.90
N PHE A 62 -43.03 -21.68 5.10
CA PHE A 62 -42.88 -20.38 4.47
C PHE A 62 -42.54 -19.34 5.53
N ILE A 63 -41.58 -18.47 5.22
CA ILE A 63 -41.23 -17.32 6.05
C ILE A 63 -41.43 -16.03 5.27
N GLU A 64 -41.96 -15.02 5.93
CA GLU A 64 -42.06 -13.67 5.38
C GLU A 64 -40.96 -12.81 5.99
N VAL A 65 -40.12 -12.25 5.13
CA VAL A 65 -38.96 -11.47 5.54
C VAL A 65 -39.10 -10.06 5.02
N LYS A 66 -39.09 -9.09 5.93
CA LYS A 66 -39.12 -7.67 5.60
C LYS A 66 -37.74 -7.21 5.14
N CYS A 67 -37.71 -6.46 4.03
CA CYS A 67 -36.51 -5.75 3.60
C CYS A 67 -36.26 -4.53 4.49
N ASP A 68 -35.02 -4.32 4.92
CA ASP A 68 -34.65 -3.14 5.71
C ASP A 68 -34.48 -1.88 4.84
N THR A 69 -34.27 -2.06 3.52
CA THR A 69 -33.97 -0.97 2.57
C THR A 69 -35.20 -0.50 1.78
N CYS A 70 -36.28 -1.28 1.75
CA CYS A 70 -37.49 -0.92 1.00
C CYS A 70 -38.74 -1.52 1.67
N PRO A 71 -39.95 -1.05 1.36
CA PRO A 71 -41.18 -1.57 1.98
C PRO A 71 -41.57 -2.99 1.52
N ASN A 72 -40.73 -3.67 0.72
CA ASN A 72 -41.04 -5.00 0.21
C ASN A 72 -40.94 -6.07 1.29
N ILE A 73 -41.86 -7.03 1.24
CA ILE A 73 -41.84 -8.26 2.05
C ILE A 73 -41.67 -9.42 1.07
N GLU A 74 -40.67 -10.27 1.31
CA GLU A 74 -40.45 -11.46 0.50
C GLU A 74 -40.91 -12.71 1.24
N SER A 75 -41.78 -13.48 0.61
CA SER A 75 -42.08 -14.85 1.05
C SER A 75 -41.03 -15.81 0.49
N LYS A 76 -40.46 -16.64 1.37
CA LYS A 76 -39.50 -17.69 1.00
C LYS A 76 -39.94 -19.03 1.56
N GLN A 77 -39.91 -20.06 0.72
CA GLN A 77 -40.07 -21.42 1.18
C GLN A 77 -38.75 -21.94 1.77
N VAL A 78 -38.80 -22.42 3.01
CA VAL A 78 -37.71 -23.09 3.72
C VAL A 78 -37.89 -24.59 3.54
N LYS A 79 -36.97 -25.22 2.80
CA LYS A 79 -37.03 -26.64 2.46
C LYS A 79 -36.39 -27.57 3.50
N SER A 80 -35.55 -27.01 4.37
CA SER A 80 -34.89 -27.69 5.48
C SER A 80 -34.27 -26.67 6.42
N GLN A 81 -33.87 -27.09 7.62
CA GLN A 81 -33.12 -26.22 8.55
C GLN A 81 -31.80 -25.71 7.94
N SER A 82 -31.09 -26.54 7.15
CA SER A 82 -29.87 -26.10 6.44
C SER A 82 -30.17 -25.08 5.35
N ASN A 83 -31.27 -25.28 4.60
CA ASN A 83 -31.70 -24.33 3.57
C ASN A 83 -32.06 -22.95 4.14
N PHE A 84 -32.63 -22.90 5.35
CA PHE A 84 -32.85 -21.63 6.06
C PHE A 84 -31.57 -20.85 6.31
N ILE A 85 -30.46 -21.53 6.66
CA ILE A 85 -29.17 -20.87 6.86
C ILE A 85 -28.71 -20.22 5.55
N THR A 86 -28.83 -20.92 4.43
CA THR A 86 -28.53 -20.38 3.09
C THR A 86 -29.42 -19.20 2.73
N ILE A 87 -30.74 -19.30 3.00
CA ILE A 87 -31.66 -18.19 2.76
C ILE A 87 -31.24 -16.97 3.61
N LYS A 88 -30.90 -17.19 4.88
CA LYS A 88 -30.45 -16.15 5.78
C LYS A 88 -29.16 -15.49 5.31
N SER A 89 -28.15 -16.25 4.87
CA SER A 89 -26.91 -15.68 4.32
C SER A 89 -27.15 -14.92 3.02
N ASN A 90 -28.05 -15.43 2.18
CA ASN A 90 -28.40 -14.79 0.92
C ASN A 90 -29.25 -13.54 1.11
N LEU A 91 -29.95 -13.38 2.23
CA LEU A 91 -30.78 -12.21 2.54
C LEU A 91 -30.04 -11.18 3.42
N CYS A 92 -29.15 -11.62 4.30
CA CYS A 92 -28.44 -10.76 5.24
C CYS A 92 -27.05 -10.39 4.72
N ASP A 93 -26.77 -9.10 4.58
CA ASP A 93 -25.41 -8.62 4.35
C ASP A 93 -24.58 -8.81 5.63
N THR A 94 -23.40 -9.42 5.49
CA THR A 94 -22.56 -9.81 6.65
C THR A 94 -21.89 -8.61 7.31
N LYS A 95 -21.62 -7.53 6.56
CA LYS A 95 -20.93 -6.34 7.06
C LYS A 95 -21.89 -5.40 7.80
N THR A 96 -23.04 -5.14 7.19
CA THR A 96 -24.05 -4.19 7.69
C THR A 96 -25.11 -4.86 8.57
N ARG A 97 -25.22 -6.19 8.52
CA ARG A 97 -26.27 -6.99 9.17
C ARG A 97 -27.70 -6.65 8.69
N LEU A 98 -27.82 -5.89 7.60
CA LEU A 98 -29.09 -5.52 6.99
C LEU A 98 -29.65 -6.65 6.14
N VAL A 99 -30.96 -6.76 6.12
CA VAL A 99 -31.71 -7.69 5.30
C VAL A 99 -32.16 -6.99 4.03
N ASN A 100 -31.65 -7.44 2.89
CA ASN A 100 -31.99 -6.89 1.60
C ASN A 100 -32.73 -7.91 0.74
N CYS A 101 -33.89 -7.50 0.21
CA CYS A 101 -34.63 -8.24 -0.80
C CYS A 101 -33.81 -8.38 -2.09
N ALA A 102 -34.21 -9.29 -2.98
CA ALA A 102 -33.47 -9.59 -4.20
C ALA A 102 -33.28 -8.34 -5.09
N LYS A 103 -34.31 -7.49 -5.20
CA LYS A 103 -34.24 -6.24 -5.97
C LYS A 103 -33.26 -5.23 -5.38
N CYS A 104 -33.27 -5.04 -4.05
CA CYS A 104 -32.34 -4.14 -3.38
C CYS A 104 -30.90 -4.65 -3.47
N LYS A 105 -30.69 -5.97 -3.35
CA LYS A 105 -29.38 -6.58 -3.57
C LYS A 105 -28.85 -6.33 -4.97
N ALA A 106 -29.64 -6.62 -5.99
CA ALA A 106 -29.25 -6.39 -7.38
C ALA A 106 -28.89 -4.92 -7.60
N LYS A 107 -29.68 -3.97 -7.07
CA LYS A 107 -29.37 -2.54 -7.17
C LYS A 107 -28.04 -2.17 -6.49
N ILE A 108 -27.78 -2.69 -5.29
CA ILE A 108 -26.52 -2.46 -4.57
C ILE A 108 -25.33 -3.05 -5.34
N GLU A 109 -25.49 -4.24 -5.93
CA GLU A 109 -24.47 -4.88 -6.75
C GLU A 109 -24.19 -4.09 -8.03
N THR A 110 -25.22 -3.61 -8.72
CA THR A 110 -25.08 -2.74 -9.89
C THR A 110 -24.37 -1.44 -9.52
N GLN A 111 -24.77 -0.77 -8.44
CA GLN A 111 -24.10 0.46 -7.96
C GLN A 111 -22.63 0.21 -7.63
N LYS A 112 -22.30 -0.91 -6.97
CA LYS A 112 -20.90 -1.27 -6.71
C LYS A 112 -20.12 -1.50 -8.01
N LEU A 113 -20.74 -2.11 -9.02
CA LEU A 113 -20.09 -2.33 -10.31
C LEU A 113 -19.83 -1.00 -11.04
N GLU A 114 -20.82 -0.11 -11.07
CA GLU A 114 -20.70 1.25 -11.61
C GLU A 114 -19.60 2.04 -10.88
N GLU A 115 -19.57 1.99 -9.55
CA GLU A 115 -18.52 2.62 -8.75
C GLU A 115 -17.13 2.05 -9.09
N LEU A 116 -17.00 0.73 -9.25
CA LEU A 116 -15.74 0.10 -9.64
C LEU A 116 -15.29 0.51 -11.05
N GLU A 117 -16.22 0.66 -11.99
CA GLU A 117 -15.95 1.16 -13.34
C GLU A 117 -15.46 2.61 -13.29
N ILE A 118 -16.16 3.49 -12.58
CA ILE A 118 -15.76 4.89 -12.39
C ILE A 118 -14.36 4.98 -11.74
N GLN A 119 -14.10 4.19 -10.70
CA GLN A 119 -12.78 4.17 -10.05
C GLN A 119 -11.68 3.66 -11.01
N ASN A 120 -12.02 2.71 -11.88
CA ASN A 120 -11.09 2.22 -12.90
C ASN A 120 -10.78 3.29 -13.95
N GLU A 121 -11.79 4.04 -14.41
CA GLU A 121 -11.61 5.15 -15.35
C GLU A 121 -10.74 6.26 -14.77
N ILE A 122 -11.06 6.73 -13.56
CA ILE A 122 -10.25 7.73 -12.83
C ILE A 122 -8.80 7.27 -12.70
N ARG A 123 -8.59 5.99 -12.40
CA ARG A 123 -7.25 5.41 -12.29
C ARG A 123 -6.52 5.46 -13.64
N ILE A 124 -7.17 5.06 -14.74
CA ILE A 124 -6.59 5.12 -16.08
C ILE A 124 -6.22 6.56 -16.45
N GLU A 125 -7.10 7.53 -16.19
CA GLU A 125 -6.82 8.95 -16.44
C GLU A 125 -5.60 9.45 -15.66
N LYS A 126 -5.49 9.10 -14.37
CA LYS A 126 -4.32 9.44 -13.55
C LYS A 126 -3.03 8.88 -14.12
N GLN A 127 -3.04 7.64 -14.61
CA GLN A 127 -1.86 7.04 -15.25
C GLN A 127 -1.53 7.74 -16.57
N LYS A 128 -2.54 8.04 -17.42
CA LYS A 128 -2.34 8.82 -18.66
C LYS A 128 -1.73 10.20 -18.37
N PHE A 129 -2.24 10.88 -17.34
CA PHE A 129 -1.72 12.18 -16.91
C PHE A 129 -0.27 12.09 -16.41
N ALA A 130 0.04 11.07 -15.59
CA ALA A 130 1.40 10.81 -15.14
C ALA A 130 2.36 10.56 -16.31
N ILE A 131 1.89 9.81 -17.33
CA ILE A 131 2.69 9.52 -18.51
C ILE A 131 2.93 10.79 -19.34
N LYS A 132 1.86 11.56 -19.61
CA LYS A 132 1.93 12.82 -20.36
C LYS A 132 2.89 13.82 -19.74
N ASN A 133 2.87 13.94 -18.41
CA ASN A 133 3.72 14.88 -17.66
C ASN A 133 5.10 14.32 -17.31
N GLN A 134 5.45 13.13 -17.80
CA GLN A 134 6.76 12.54 -17.59
C GLN A 134 7.14 12.43 -16.11
N THR A 135 6.19 12.06 -15.23
CA THR A 135 6.42 12.05 -13.77
C THR A 135 7.56 11.13 -13.35
N TRP A 136 7.95 10.17 -14.20
CA TRP A 136 9.13 9.33 -14.00
C TRP A 136 10.45 10.12 -13.96
N LEU A 137 10.51 11.35 -14.45
CA LEU A 137 11.70 12.20 -14.34
C LEU A 137 12.02 12.62 -12.89
N ASN A 138 11.02 12.56 -12.00
CA ASN A 138 11.19 12.86 -10.57
C ASN A 138 11.77 11.66 -9.78
N LEU A 139 11.97 10.52 -10.44
CA LEU A 139 12.44 9.31 -9.80
C LEU A 139 13.96 9.32 -9.63
N THR A 140 14.41 8.79 -8.49
CA THR A 140 15.83 8.51 -8.28
C THR A 140 16.32 7.40 -9.23
N PRO A 141 17.64 7.27 -9.47
CA PRO A 141 18.17 6.19 -10.30
C PRO A 141 17.75 4.78 -9.85
N PHE A 142 17.65 4.56 -8.54
CA PHE A 142 17.16 3.30 -7.98
C PHE A 142 15.70 3.05 -8.35
N GLN A 143 14.84 4.07 -8.16
CA GLN A 143 13.41 3.97 -8.48
C GLN A 143 13.16 3.82 -9.99
N LEU A 144 13.94 4.49 -10.84
CA LEU A 144 13.91 4.30 -12.29
C LEU A 144 14.27 2.87 -12.69
N ASN A 145 15.29 2.28 -12.05
CA ASN A 145 15.70 0.91 -12.32
C ASN A 145 14.66 -0.12 -11.80
N ALA A 146 13.97 0.20 -10.70
CA ALA A 146 12.83 -0.55 -10.21
C ALA A 146 11.67 -0.49 -11.22
N LEU A 147 11.30 0.71 -11.69
CA LEU A 147 10.27 0.90 -12.72
C LEU A 147 10.59 0.11 -13.99
N HIS A 148 11.83 0.19 -14.47
CA HIS A 148 12.30 -0.59 -15.61
C HIS A 148 12.10 -2.10 -15.39
N CYS A 149 12.47 -2.60 -14.20
CA CYS A 149 12.30 -4.02 -13.86
C CYS A 149 10.83 -4.44 -13.88
N ILE A 150 9.93 -3.59 -13.37
CA ILE A 150 8.48 -3.86 -13.36
C ILE A 150 7.94 -3.92 -14.78
N ILE A 151 8.27 -2.96 -15.63
CA ILE A 151 7.78 -2.90 -17.01
C ILE A 151 8.28 -4.12 -17.78
N GLN A 152 9.58 -4.41 -17.71
CA GLN A 152 10.20 -5.51 -18.45
C GLN A 152 9.65 -6.90 -18.05
N ASN A 153 9.31 -7.09 -16.77
CA ASN A 153 8.85 -8.38 -16.26
C ASN A 153 7.33 -8.44 -16.04
N LYS A 154 6.60 -7.38 -16.43
CA LYS A 154 5.16 -7.25 -16.24
C LYS A 154 4.73 -7.50 -14.77
N GLY A 155 5.53 -7.03 -13.82
CA GLY A 155 5.28 -7.22 -12.39
C GLY A 155 6.52 -7.11 -11.50
N ILE A 156 6.33 -7.34 -10.20
CA ILE A 156 7.37 -7.18 -9.16
C ILE A 156 8.16 -8.45 -8.84
N SER A 157 7.84 -9.59 -9.47
CA SER A 157 8.39 -10.91 -9.09
C SER A 157 9.92 -10.98 -9.18
N LYS A 158 10.51 -10.45 -10.26
CA LYS A 158 11.98 -10.44 -10.44
C LYS A 158 12.69 -9.30 -9.74
N LEU A 159 11.96 -8.41 -9.08
CA LEU A 159 12.51 -7.19 -8.50
C LEU A 159 13.37 -7.51 -7.27
N PHE A 160 12.89 -8.40 -6.41
CA PHE A 160 13.65 -8.88 -5.24
C PHE A 160 14.88 -9.70 -5.62
N THR A 161 14.82 -10.46 -6.72
CA THR A 161 16.00 -11.18 -7.25
C THR A 161 17.03 -10.20 -7.82
N LYS A 162 16.59 -9.19 -8.58
CA LYS A 162 17.47 -8.20 -9.19
C LYS A 162 18.17 -7.30 -8.16
N PHE A 163 17.50 -7.03 -7.04
CA PHE A 163 17.99 -6.18 -5.96
C PHE A 163 18.21 -6.98 -4.67
N ASN A 164 18.74 -8.20 -4.77
CA ASN A 164 18.96 -9.11 -3.65
C ASN A 164 19.83 -8.52 -2.51
N ASN A 165 20.77 -7.63 -2.85
CA ASN A 165 21.64 -6.95 -1.90
C ASN A 165 21.01 -5.67 -1.31
N THR A 166 19.79 -5.32 -1.71
CA THR A 166 19.07 -4.16 -1.22
C THR A 166 18.07 -4.58 -0.13
N PRO A 167 18.03 -3.89 1.03
CA PRO A 167 17.01 -4.13 2.04
C PRO A 167 15.58 -4.09 1.49
N ASN A 168 14.75 -5.08 1.88
CA ASN A 168 13.39 -5.24 1.36
C ASN A 168 12.51 -3.99 1.58
N ASN A 169 12.70 -3.27 2.67
CA ASN A 169 12.00 -2.01 2.95
C ASN A 169 12.29 -0.94 1.88
N ASN A 170 13.53 -0.85 1.38
CA ASN A 170 13.91 0.09 0.33
C ASN A 170 13.26 -0.29 -1.01
N ILE A 171 13.19 -1.59 -1.30
CA ILE A 171 12.51 -2.11 -2.50
C ILE A 171 11.03 -1.75 -2.46
N TRP A 172 10.35 -2.02 -1.34
CA TRP A 172 8.94 -1.67 -1.17
C TRP A 172 8.71 -0.15 -1.20
N SER A 173 9.61 0.64 -0.62
CA SER A 173 9.55 2.11 -0.69
C SER A 173 9.57 2.61 -2.14
N ALA A 174 10.43 2.04 -3.01
CA ALA A 174 10.41 2.35 -4.43
C ALA A 174 9.09 1.96 -5.08
N ILE A 175 8.58 0.74 -4.82
CA ILE A 175 7.28 0.27 -5.35
C ILE A 175 6.14 1.23 -4.96
N TYR A 176 6.07 1.65 -3.69
CA TYR A 176 5.06 2.60 -3.22
C TYR A 176 5.23 3.99 -3.83
N THR A 177 6.45 4.45 -4.05
CA THR A 177 6.72 5.70 -4.76
C THR A 177 6.16 5.66 -6.18
N LEU A 178 6.41 4.57 -6.91
CA LEU A 178 5.88 4.38 -8.27
C LEU A 178 4.35 4.36 -8.30
N ARG A 179 3.72 3.74 -7.29
CA ARG A 179 2.26 3.77 -7.12
C ARG A 179 1.76 5.19 -6.88
N ASN A 180 2.41 5.94 -5.97
CA ASN A 180 1.98 7.29 -5.60
C ASN A 180 2.12 8.29 -6.76
N LEU A 181 3.07 8.04 -7.67
CA LEU A 181 3.23 8.81 -8.91
C LEU A 181 2.30 8.35 -10.04
N ASN A 182 1.38 7.42 -9.76
CA ASN A 182 0.44 6.84 -10.72
C ASN A 182 1.14 6.17 -11.93
N LEU A 183 2.36 5.65 -11.75
CA LEU A 183 3.06 4.91 -12.80
C LEU A 183 2.67 3.42 -12.80
N ILE A 184 2.36 2.87 -11.62
CA ILE A 184 1.91 1.49 -11.46
C ILE A 184 0.67 1.43 -10.55
N VAL A 185 0.00 0.29 -10.60
CA VAL A 185 -1.13 -0.04 -9.74
C VAL A 185 -0.82 -1.32 -8.98
N LEU A 186 -0.97 -1.28 -7.66
CA LEU A 186 -0.89 -2.46 -6.79
C LEU A 186 -2.29 -2.98 -6.53
N HIS A 187 -2.48 -4.29 -6.72
CA HIS A 187 -3.73 -4.99 -6.43
C HIS A 187 -3.52 -5.85 -5.20
N TYR A 188 -4.36 -5.64 -4.20
CA TYR A 188 -4.29 -6.31 -2.91
C TYR A 188 -5.30 -7.44 -2.82
N LYS A 189 -5.05 -8.39 -1.93
CA LYS A 189 -6.03 -9.40 -1.58
C LYS A 189 -7.14 -8.77 -0.73
N GLU A 190 -8.37 -9.25 -0.88
CA GLU A 190 -9.52 -8.68 -0.17
C GLU A 190 -9.43 -8.85 1.35
N ASP A 191 -8.64 -9.83 1.82
CA ASP A 191 -8.54 -10.24 3.23
C ASP A 191 -7.22 -9.82 3.92
N ASN A 192 -6.25 -9.28 3.18
CA ASN A 192 -4.99 -8.82 3.76
C ASN A 192 -4.35 -7.70 2.92
N SER A 193 -3.48 -6.91 3.55
CA SER A 193 -2.72 -5.85 2.87
C SER A 193 -1.59 -6.39 1.96
N HIS A 194 -1.69 -7.64 1.51
CA HIS A 194 -0.67 -8.28 0.69
C HIS A 194 -0.93 -8.00 -0.79
N VAL A 195 0.11 -7.58 -1.50
CA VAL A 195 0.04 -7.30 -2.94
C VAL A 195 0.08 -8.61 -3.72
N ILE A 196 -0.95 -8.89 -4.51
CA ILE A 196 -1.05 -10.11 -5.33
C ILE A 196 -0.50 -9.86 -6.73
N ARG A 197 -0.80 -8.71 -7.32
CA ARG A 197 -0.38 -8.37 -8.67
C ARG A 197 -0.09 -6.88 -8.81
N THR A 198 0.70 -6.56 -9.81
CA THR A 198 0.99 -5.18 -10.22
C THR A 198 0.57 -5.02 -11.68
N SER A 199 -0.04 -3.89 -12.03
CA SER A 199 -0.37 -3.55 -13.41
C SER A 199 0.06 -2.13 -13.74
N PHE A 200 0.18 -1.81 -15.01
CA PHE A 200 0.47 -0.48 -15.52
C PHE A 200 -0.18 -0.31 -16.90
N LEU A 201 -0.27 0.93 -17.38
CA LEU A 201 -0.78 1.22 -18.71
C LEU A 201 0.22 0.77 -19.80
N PRO A 202 -0.22 0.10 -20.88
CA PRO A 202 0.67 -0.35 -21.96
C PRO A 202 1.54 0.77 -22.56
N GLU A 203 1.05 2.00 -22.58
CA GLU A 203 1.78 3.19 -23.03
C GLU A 203 3.09 3.40 -22.26
N LEU A 204 3.18 2.90 -21.02
CA LEU A 204 4.40 2.93 -20.22
C LEU A 204 5.49 2.02 -20.80
N GLU A 205 5.14 0.96 -21.55
CA GLU A 205 6.11 0.10 -22.25
C GLU A 205 6.88 0.87 -23.32
N SER A 206 6.22 1.83 -23.98
CA SER A 206 6.86 2.69 -24.99
C SER A 206 7.96 3.59 -24.40
N LEU A 207 7.98 3.76 -23.08
CA LEU A 207 8.99 4.52 -22.36
C LEU A 207 10.26 3.72 -22.04
N LEU A 208 10.24 2.39 -22.25
CA LEU A 208 11.40 1.52 -21.99
C LEU A 208 12.70 2.03 -22.64
N PRO A 209 12.74 2.50 -23.90
CA PRO A 209 13.96 3.03 -24.50
C PRO A 209 14.48 4.29 -23.78
N THR A 210 13.58 5.20 -23.39
CA THR A 210 13.91 6.43 -22.67
C THR A 210 14.41 6.15 -21.26
N VAL A 211 13.71 5.28 -20.53
CA VAL A 211 14.11 4.83 -19.20
C VAL A 211 15.43 4.06 -19.28
N ASN A 212 15.63 3.21 -20.29
CA ASN A 212 16.91 2.54 -20.52
C ASN A 212 18.05 3.52 -20.77
N ARG A 213 17.81 4.57 -21.56
CA ARG A 213 18.80 5.62 -21.77
C ARG A 213 19.13 6.32 -20.46
N LEU A 214 18.14 6.62 -19.62
CA LEU A 214 18.34 7.28 -18.32
C LEU A 214 19.01 6.37 -17.27
N VAL A 215 18.72 5.07 -17.27
CA VAL A 215 19.33 4.08 -16.37
C VAL A 215 20.76 3.75 -16.82
N LYS A 216 21.02 3.69 -18.13
CA LYS A 216 22.37 3.48 -18.71
C LYS A 216 23.20 4.76 -18.69
N SER A 217 22.56 5.93 -18.84
CA SER A 217 23.08 7.20 -18.36
C SER A 217 22.92 7.25 -16.85
N LYS A 218 23.56 6.30 -16.15
CA LYS A 218 24.30 6.76 -14.98
C LYS A 218 24.98 8.05 -15.43
N PRO A 219 24.99 9.14 -14.65
CA PRO A 219 26.20 9.93 -14.73
C PRO A 219 27.27 8.86 -14.56
N LYS A 220 28.05 8.59 -15.63
CA LYS A 220 29.46 8.36 -15.37
C LYS A 220 29.72 9.57 -14.51
N ALA A 221 29.84 9.36 -13.21
CA ALA A 221 30.75 10.19 -12.48
C ALA A 221 31.96 10.13 -13.41
N THR A 222 32.19 11.22 -14.13
CA THR A 222 33.53 11.57 -14.51
C THR A 222 34.19 11.66 -13.16
N TYR A 223 34.58 10.50 -12.64
CA TYR A 223 35.64 10.39 -11.69
C TYR A 223 36.79 10.92 -12.52
N ASN A 224 37.02 12.22 -12.34
CA ASN A 224 38.38 12.69 -12.44
C ASN A 224 39.15 11.68 -11.61
N SER A 225 40.07 10.95 -12.21
CA SER A 225 41.03 10.03 -11.57
C SER A 225 42.03 10.83 -10.70
N THR A 226 41.49 11.85 -10.04
CA THR A 226 42.08 12.98 -9.33
C THR A 226 40.97 13.65 -8.50
N SER A 227 40.02 12.87 -7.96
CA SER A 227 39.13 13.40 -6.92
C SER A 227 39.98 13.70 -5.71
N LYS A 228 40.30 14.97 -5.50
CA LYS A 228 41.00 15.43 -4.30
C LYS A 228 40.06 15.47 -3.09
N GLU A 229 38.79 15.09 -3.21
CA GLU A 229 37.79 15.23 -2.15
C GLU A 229 37.27 13.86 -1.69
N LEU A 230 37.20 13.66 -0.38
CA LEU A 230 36.61 12.51 0.29
C LEU A 230 35.29 12.92 0.94
N LYS A 231 34.17 12.32 0.49
CA LYS A 231 32.83 12.54 1.06
C LYS A 231 32.30 11.30 1.75
N ILE A 232 31.84 11.45 2.99
CA ILE A 232 31.31 10.36 3.79
C ILE A 232 29.96 10.78 4.38
N LYS A 233 28.95 9.90 4.27
CA LYS A 233 27.68 10.06 4.98
C LYS A 233 27.81 9.47 6.38
N LEU A 234 27.68 10.32 7.39
CA LEU A 234 27.60 9.91 8.79
C LEU A 234 26.15 9.60 9.15
N THR A 235 25.87 8.32 9.40
CA THR A 235 24.53 7.84 9.73
C THR A 235 24.29 7.96 11.22
N LYS A 236 23.15 8.52 11.63
CA LYS A 236 22.79 8.66 13.04
C LYS A 236 22.69 7.29 13.71
N ASN A 237 23.39 7.13 14.82
CA ASN A 237 23.29 5.93 15.64
C ASN A 237 21.96 5.96 16.41
N ASN A 238 21.05 5.04 16.11
CA ASN A 238 19.77 4.95 16.81
C ASN A 238 19.87 4.16 18.13
N ASN A 239 21.02 3.56 18.43
CA ASN A 239 21.27 2.68 19.57
C ASN A 239 22.32 3.26 20.52
N VAL A 240 22.22 4.56 20.84
CA VAL A 240 23.10 5.24 21.81
C VAL A 240 22.81 4.69 23.21
N LYS A 241 23.73 3.87 23.76
CA LYS A 241 23.52 3.20 25.07
C LYS A 241 23.88 4.07 26.26
N ASN A 242 24.82 5.01 26.10
CA ASN A 242 25.29 5.92 27.14
C ASN A 242 25.79 7.23 26.51
N ARG A 243 26.13 8.23 27.35
CA ARG A 243 26.61 9.55 26.88
C ARG A 243 27.93 9.49 26.11
N ASP A 244 28.72 8.44 26.29
CA ASP A 244 30.01 8.25 25.62
C ASP A 244 29.89 7.48 24.29
N SER A 245 28.68 7.02 23.94
CA SER A 245 28.44 6.31 22.69
C SER A 245 28.47 7.28 21.51
N PRO A 246 29.05 6.89 20.36
CA PRO A 246 29.09 7.76 19.19
C PRO A 246 27.68 8.06 18.68
N ILE A 247 27.37 9.35 18.53
CA ILE A 247 26.09 9.86 18.01
C ILE A 247 25.88 9.44 16.56
N TYR A 248 26.98 9.32 15.81
CA TYR A 248 27.00 8.86 14.42
C TYR A 248 27.92 7.66 14.31
N SER A 249 27.41 6.56 13.75
CA SER A 249 28.19 5.34 13.58
C SER A 249 27.66 4.55 12.39
N GLY A 250 28.56 3.95 11.62
CA GLY A 250 28.23 3.08 10.51
C GLY A 250 29.45 2.34 10.01
N VAL A 251 29.22 1.40 9.10
CA VAL A 251 30.27 0.69 8.36
C VAL A 251 30.23 1.19 6.92
N LEU A 252 31.40 1.46 6.35
CA LEU A 252 31.55 1.88 4.96
C LEU A 252 32.59 0.98 4.28
N ASN A 253 32.38 0.75 2.99
CA ASN A 253 33.33 0.06 2.11
C ASN A 253 33.72 1.02 1.01
N PHE A 254 35.01 1.18 0.77
CA PHE A 254 35.50 1.92 -0.38
C PHE A 254 35.67 0.96 -1.55
N GLU A 255 35.22 1.36 -2.74
CA GLU A 255 35.42 0.59 -3.98
C GLU A 255 36.85 0.76 -4.52
N GLU A 256 37.58 1.76 -4.03
CA GLU A 256 38.94 2.13 -4.42
C GLU A 256 39.78 2.46 -3.18
N ASP A 257 41.11 2.39 -3.31
CA ASP A 257 42.03 2.78 -2.24
C ASP A 257 41.90 4.29 -1.92
N VAL A 258 41.82 4.62 -0.63
CA VAL A 258 41.81 6.00 -0.16
C VAL A 258 43.19 6.37 0.35
N HIS A 259 43.87 7.27 -0.36
CA HIS A 259 45.17 7.80 0.04
C HIS A 259 45.03 9.20 0.65
N ILE A 260 45.45 9.35 1.90
CA ILE A 260 45.61 10.65 2.57
C ILE A 260 47.10 10.96 2.59
N GLU A 261 47.50 12.02 1.90
CA GLU A 261 48.89 12.36 1.68
C GLU A 261 49.50 13.01 2.93
N LYS A 262 50.65 12.48 3.35
CA LYS A 262 51.40 13.02 4.49
C LYS A 262 51.95 14.41 4.14
N GLY A 263 51.73 15.37 5.04
CA GLY A 263 52.23 16.74 4.88
C GLY A 263 51.26 17.67 4.13
N THR A 264 50.15 17.15 3.61
CA THR A 264 49.11 17.93 2.93
C THR A 264 48.13 18.50 3.94
N GLN A 265 47.82 19.79 3.84
CA GLN A 265 46.81 20.44 4.69
C GLN A 265 45.41 20.18 4.12
N TYR A 266 44.52 19.60 4.91
CA TYR A 266 43.13 19.35 4.52
C TYR A 266 42.16 20.26 5.25
N THR A 267 41.16 20.74 4.54
CA THR A 267 39.97 21.37 5.11
C THR A 267 38.86 20.34 5.18
N PHE A 268 38.12 20.33 6.27
CA PHE A 268 36.94 19.50 6.44
C PHE A 268 35.70 20.35 6.69
N GLY A 269 34.55 19.83 6.30
CA GLY A 269 33.26 20.44 6.53
C GLY A 269 32.24 19.39 6.94
N VAL A 270 31.33 19.79 7.83
CA VAL A 270 30.22 18.94 8.27
C VAL A 270 28.92 19.73 8.19
N TRP A 271 27.91 19.17 7.52
CA TRP A 271 26.58 19.79 7.44
C TRP A 271 25.48 18.75 7.57
N LYS A 272 24.30 19.22 8.01
CA LYS A 272 23.11 18.38 8.19
C LYS A 272 22.46 18.05 6.86
N LEU A 273 21.99 16.81 6.76
CA LEU A 273 21.09 16.31 5.73
C LEU A 273 19.69 16.10 6.30
N GLU A 274 18.76 15.71 5.41
CA GLU A 274 17.48 15.11 5.81
C GLU A 274 17.68 13.89 6.75
N PHE A 275 16.72 13.73 7.66
CA PHE A 275 16.67 12.66 8.67
C PHE A 275 17.86 12.66 9.65
N ASP A 276 18.32 13.85 10.08
CA ASP A 276 19.39 14.06 11.08
C ASP A 276 20.76 13.44 10.75
N ASN A 277 20.98 12.95 9.52
CA ASN A 277 22.28 12.47 9.07
C ASN A 277 23.22 13.66 8.82
N LEU A 278 24.53 13.41 8.86
CA LEU A 278 25.54 14.44 8.49
C LEU A 278 26.29 14.01 7.22
N TYR A 279 26.66 14.99 6.40
CA TYR A 279 27.76 14.81 5.45
C TYR A 279 29.04 15.29 6.10
N PHE A 280 30.09 14.50 5.96
CA PHE A 280 31.46 14.89 6.18
C PHE A 280 32.15 15.02 4.81
N THR A 281 32.89 16.09 4.61
CA THR A 281 33.81 16.23 3.48
C THR A 281 35.21 16.53 3.98
N LEU A 282 36.22 16.05 3.25
CA LEU A 282 37.64 16.31 3.46
C LEU A 282 38.30 16.58 2.11
N ILE A 283 38.95 17.73 1.98
CA ILE A 283 39.55 18.21 0.72
C ILE A 283 40.89 18.89 1.02
N PRO A 284 41.99 18.65 0.27
CA PRO A 284 43.21 19.42 0.37
C PRO A 284 42.89 20.89 0.20
N THR A 285 43.38 21.70 1.13
CA THR A 285 43.07 23.13 1.24
C THR A 285 43.39 23.86 -0.06
N ASP A 286 44.49 23.48 -0.71
CA ASP A 286 44.92 24.02 -2.02
C ASP A 286 43.96 23.71 -3.18
N SER A 287 42.99 22.82 -2.96
CA SER A 287 41.98 22.45 -3.97
C SER A 287 40.68 23.24 -3.85
N ILE A 288 40.53 24.06 -2.81
CA ILE A 288 39.27 24.75 -2.49
C ILE A 288 39.10 26.05 -3.30
N TYR A 289 40.16 26.60 -3.92
CA TYR A 289 40.05 27.87 -4.66
C TYR A 289 40.85 27.95 -5.98
N LYS A 290 40.10 28.07 -7.09
CA LYS A 290 40.37 28.96 -8.25
C LYS A 290 39.25 29.99 -8.40
N ALA A 291 38.84 30.62 -7.29
CA ALA A 291 38.00 31.82 -7.29
C ALA A 291 38.83 33.00 -6.76
N PRO A 292 38.59 34.24 -7.22
CA PRO A 292 39.38 35.39 -6.82
C PRO A 292 39.33 35.55 -5.31
N SER A 293 40.49 35.49 -4.68
CA SER A 293 40.62 35.69 -3.24
C SER A 293 40.38 37.17 -2.92
N GLN A 294 39.21 37.48 -2.37
CA GLN A 294 38.98 38.78 -1.76
C GLN A 294 39.47 38.71 -0.31
N GLN A 295 40.66 39.24 -0.06
CA GLN A 295 41.17 39.38 1.31
C GLN A 295 40.49 40.58 1.98
N SER A 296 40.17 40.45 3.26
CA SER A 296 39.70 41.58 4.07
C SER A 296 40.74 42.69 4.05
N THR A 297 40.32 43.94 3.99
CA THR A 297 41.22 45.10 4.15
C THR A 297 41.94 45.08 5.50
N SER A 298 41.40 44.38 6.50
CA SER A 298 42.04 44.17 7.81
C SER A 298 43.27 43.26 7.76
N SER A 299 43.41 42.42 6.73
CA SER A 299 44.56 41.53 6.52
C SER A 299 45.63 42.09 5.57
N GLN A 300 45.42 43.31 5.04
CA GLN A 300 46.42 43.99 4.23
C GLN A 300 47.45 44.73 5.11
N PRO A 301 48.72 44.85 4.67
CA PRO A 301 49.71 45.71 5.32
C PRO A 301 49.17 47.15 5.46
N LYS A 302 49.48 47.82 6.59
CA LYS A 302 48.90 49.10 7.02
C LYS A 302 48.75 50.15 5.90
N HIS A 303 49.70 50.20 4.95
CA HIS A 303 49.74 51.17 3.86
C HIS A 303 48.49 51.21 2.95
N LEU A 304 47.80 50.07 2.74
CA LEU A 304 46.58 50.01 1.90
C LEU A 304 45.31 50.29 2.72
N LYS A 305 45.31 49.86 3.98
CA LYS A 305 44.23 50.13 4.93
C LYS A 305 44.08 51.63 5.17
N ASP A 306 45.20 52.33 5.32
CA ASP A 306 45.24 53.76 5.58
C ASP A 306 44.74 54.55 4.35
N ALA A 307 45.15 54.17 3.13
CA ALA A 307 44.69 54.80 1.89
C ALA A 307 43.17 54.67 1.64
N ILE A 308 42.59 53.53 2.00
CA ILE A 308 41.14 53.29 1.89
C ILE A 308 40.38 54.04 2.98
N GLN A 309 40.92 54.09 4.20
CA GLN A 309 40.32 54.85 5.30
C GLN A 309 40.32 56.35 5.00
N ASP A 310 41.39 56.88 4.41
CA ASP A 310 41.48 58.28 3.97
C ASP A 310 40.48 58.60 2.84
N PHE A 311 40.23 57.65 1.94
CA PHE A 311 39.20 57.79 0.90
C PHE A 311 37.78 57.90 1.50
N PHE A 312 37.45 57.10 2.51
CA PHE A 312 36.16 57.17 3.19
C PHE A 312 36.04 58.37 4.14
N ASN A 313 37.13 58.80 4.77
CA ASN A 313 37.13 59.96 5.66
C ASN A 313 37.11 61.30 4.91
N SER A 314 37.61 61.35 3.67
CA SER A 314 37.57 62.55 2.81
C SER A 314 36.23 62.73 2.09
N SER A 315 35.42 61.68 2.05
CA SER A 315 34.12 61.69 1.38
C SER A 315 33.00 61.89 2.40
N LYS A 316 32.68 63.15 2.73
CA LYS A 316 31.40 63.50 3.39
C LYS A 316 30.25 63.14 2.44
N PHE A 317 29.80 61.90 2.48
CA PHE A 317 28.50 61.51 1.98
C PHE A 317 27.52 61.55 3.15
N ASP A 318 26.91 62.72 3.36
CA ASP A 318 25.67 62.81 4.10
C ASP A 318 24.60 62.06 3.29
N PHE A 319 23.96 61.06 3.91
CA PHE A 319 22.93 60.22 3.30
C PHE A 319 21.63 60.98 3.01
#